data_AF-A0A443RYL4-F1
#
_entry.id   AF-A0A443RYL4-F1
#
_cell.length_a   1.000
_cell.length_b   1.000
_cell.length_c   1.000
_cell.angle_alpha   90.00
_cell.angle_beta   90.00
_cell.angle_gamma   90.00
#
_symmetry.space_group_name_H-M   'P 1'
#
loop_
_entity.id
_entity.type
_entity.pdbx_description
1 polymer ?
#
loop_
_entity_poly.entity_id
_entity_poly.type
_entity_poly.pdbx_seq_one_letter_code
_entity_poly.pdbx_strand_id
1 'polypeptide(L)'
;MKRLLELLSNYNPQTSSKKLCGVIFVKLRNECHILSQWLNEVAKFDEKKFGFLKVGYAVGVASAPDRVTSLVKQNMKKQEKVLSQFRGAELNLVIATSVLEEGIDVPHCNLVCRYNPATTYRDYVQSKGRARDPEADYVLFCEEGDKNTKERINYFREVDERLKAMCKDRGLYRAKEDECYNEPTSEVLISKSGARITLNMSIDVVHNFCAKLPSDSFGQLRPVDEYDIGADMLSNKLFQYTVQMPINSGVGKVVGPWNSKRMTAKKLAYLEVCRELYEKGRINDNFVPPKLEKLLKSYYEQLGLPIGYGDEKVEVVVVDEKNVKLIPGTRRRRQKYIKEIH
;
A
#
# COMPACT_ATOMS: atom_id res chain seq x y z
N MET A 1 -13.00 -12.63 31.04
CA MET A 1 -13.94 -11.47 31.14
C MET A 1 -13.40 -10.31 31.98
N LYS A 2 -13.12 -10.44 33.29
CA LYS A 2 -12.58 -9.32 34.12
C LYS A 2 -11.35 -8.64 33.53
N ARG A 3 -10.35 -9.45 33.14
CA ARG A 3 -9.13 -8.97 32.46
C ARG A 3 -9.38 -8.23 31.15
N LEU A 4 -10.44 -8.58 30.42
CA LEU A 4 -10.81 -7.87 29.20
C LEU A 4 -11.34 -6.46 29.51
N LEU A 5 -12.14 -6.32 30.57
CA LEU A 5 -12.61 -5.01 31.03
C LEU A 5 -11.48 -4.15 31.58
N GLU A 6 -10.54 -4.75 32.34
CA GLU A 6 -9.31 -4.07 32.77
C GLU A 6 -8.54 -3.52 31.56
N LEU A 7 -8.31 -4.37 30.54
CA LEU A 7 -7.64 -3.96 29.31
C LEU A 7 -8.37 -2.81 28.61
N LEU A 8 -9.69 -2.92 28.42
CA LEU A 8 -10.48 -1.88 27.76
C LEU A 8 -10.52 -0.58 28.57
N SER A 9 -10.45 -0.66 29.91
CA SER A 9 -10.48 0.53 30.77
C SER A 9 -9.27 1.46 30.57
N ASN A 10 -8.13 0.91 30.12
CA ASN A 10 -6.92 1.69 29.80
C ASN A 10 -7.11 2.62 28.58
N TYR A 11 -8.12 2.35 27.75
CA TYR A 11 -8.45 3.11 26.55
C TYR A 11 -9.54 4.15 26.78
N ASN A 12 -9.92 4.41 28.04
CA ASN A 12 -10.88 5.44 28.36
C ASN A 12 -10.36 6.82 27.93
N PRO A 13 -11.09 7.59 27.11
CA PRO A 13 -10.70 8.94 26.68
C PRO A 13 -10.45 9.93 27.81
N GLN A 14 -11.01 9.69 29.00
CA GLN A 14 -10.75 10.52 30.19
C GLN A 14 -9.34 10.31 30.76
N THR A 15 -8.76 9.13 30.52
CA THR A 15 -7.44 8.73 31.05
C THR A 15 -6.37 8.73 29.95
N SER A 16 -6.77 8.55 28.69
CA SER A 16 -5.88 8.40 27.55
C SER A 16 -6.25 9.39 26.43
N SER A 17 -5.26 10.03 25.84
CA SER A 17 -5.45 10.94 24.69
C SER A 17 -5.77 10.22 23.38
N LYS A 18 -5.58 8.89 23.34
CA LYS A 18 -5.78 8.08 22.13
C LYS A 18 -7.22 7.60 22.02
N LYS A 19 -7.81 7.79 20.84
CA LYS A 19 -9.11 7.20 20.50
C LYS A 19 -8.94 5.68 20.32
N LEU A 20 -9.77 4.88 20.98
CA LEU A 20 -9.79 3.44 20.78
C LEU A 20 -10.11 3.11 19.31
N CYS A 21 -9.33 2.22 18.70
CA CYS A 21 -9.63 1.57 17.43
C CYS A 21 -9.14 0.12 17.53
N GLY A 22 -10.03 -0.77 17.93
CA GLY A 22 -9.65 -2.12 18.33
C GLY A 22 -10.37 -3.24 17.61
N VAL A 23 -9.71 -4.40 17.51
CA VAL A 23 -10.31 -5.65 17.04
C VAL A 23 -10.07 -6.75 18.06
N ILE A 24 -11.13 -7.48 18.42
CA ILE A 24 -11.07 -8.67 19.29
C ILE A 24 -11.39 -9.92 18.47
N PHE A 25 -10.46 -10.86 18.39
CA PHE A 25 -10.66 -12.15 17.73
C PHE A 25 -11.14 -13.22 18.71
N VAL A 26 -12.21 -13.92 18.33
CA VAL A 26 -12.81 -15.05 19.06
C VAL A 26 -12.95 -16.27 18.15
N LYS A 27 -13.03 -17.48 18.74
CA LYS A 27 -13.10 -18.72 17.94
C LYS A 27 -14.50 -18.97 17.38
N LEU A 28 -15.54 -18.83 18.21
CA LEU A 28 -16.91 -19.22 17.86
C LEU A 28 -17.78 -18.03 17.44
N ARG A 29 -18.74 -18.30 16.55
CA ARG A 29 -19.75 -17.30 16.13
C ARG A 29 -20.61 -16.81 17.28
N ASN A 30 -20.99 -17.74 18.17
CA ASN A 30 -21.83 -17.44 19.32
C ASN A 30 -21.08 -16.59 20.34
N GLU A 31 -19.80 -16.88 20.59
CA GLU A 31 -18.93 -16.05 21.43
C GLU A 31 -18.88 -14.61 20.91
N CYS A 32 -18.75 -14.45 19.59
CA CYS A 32 -18.71 -13.14 18.94
C CYS A 32 -19.99 -12.33 19.22
N HIS A 33 -21.16 -12.96 19.04
CA HIS A 33 -22.44 -12.33 19.29
C HIS A 33 -22.64 -12.00 20.78
N ILE A 34 -22.44 -12.98 21.66
CA ILE A 34 -22.63 -12.83 23.10
C ILE A 34 -21.69 -11.76 23.66
N LEU A 35 -20.41 -11.78 23.27
CA LEU A 35 -19.43 -10.81 23.74
C LEU A 35 -19.78 -9.39 23.29
N SER A 36 -20.26 -9.24 22.05
CA SER A 36 -20.68 -7.92 21.54
C SER A 36 -21.89 -7.37 22.28
N GLN A 37 -22.88 -8.22 22.55
CA GLN A 37 -24.07 -7.83 23.29
C GLN A 37 -23.71 -7.50 24.74
N TRP A 38 -22.88 -8.35 25.37
CA TRP A 38 -22.42 -8.13 26.74
C TRP A 38 -21.63 -6.83 26.90
N LEU A 39 -20.69 -6.51 26.00
CA LEU A 39 -19.95 -5.25 26.06
C LEU A 39 -20.85 -4.03 25.85
N ASN A 40 -21.85 -4.13 24.96
CA ASN A 40 -22.83 -3.06 24.78
C ASN A 40 -23.70 -2.84 26.03
N GLU A 41 -24.08 -3.90 26.75
CA GLU A 41 -24.79 -3.77 28.03
C GLU A 41 -23.89 -3.21 29.14
N VAL A 42 -22.62 -3.60 29.20
CA VAL A 42 -21.64 -3.03 30.14
C VAL A 42 -21.43 -1.53 29.88
N ALA A 43 -21.35 -1.12 28.62
CA ALA A 43 -21.22 0.28 28.24
C ALA A 43 -22.43 1.14 28.67
N LYS A 44 -23.64 0.56 28.67
CA LYS A 44 -24.86 1.22 29.18
C LYS A 44 -24.88 1.30 30.71
N PHE A 45 -24.41 0.25 31.39
CA PHE A 45 -24.48 0.18 32.85
C PHE A 45 -23.43 1.06 33.55
N ASP A 46 -22.20 1.09 33.03
CA ASP A 46 -21.11 1.92 33.56
C ASP A 46 -20.65 2.92 32.50
N GLU A 47 -21.51 3.91 32.22
CA GLU A 47 -21.29 4.93 31.20
C GLU A 47 -20.02 5.75 31.48
N LYS A 48 -19.68 5.97 32.75
CA LYS A 48 -18.48 6.72 33.14
C LYS A 48 -17.20 6.03 32.72
N LYS A 49 -17.11 4.70 32.90
CA LYS A 49 -15.91 3.94 32.56
C LYS A 49 -15.90 3.38 31.16
N PHE A 50 -17.06 3.00 30.61
CA PHE A 50 -17.16 2.23 29.37
C PHE A 50 -18.11 2.86 28.34
N GLY A 51 -18.72 4.02 28.61
CA GLY A 51 -19.65 4.68 27.67
C GLY A 51 -19.01 5.09 26.35
N PHE A 52 -17.68 5.13 26.27
CA PHE A 52 -16.96 5.36 25.02
C PHE A 52 -16.97 4.13 24.09
N LEU A 53 -17.28 2.92 24.57
CA LEU A 53 -17.28 1.70 23.77
C LEU A 53 -18.48 1.67 22.82
N LYS A 54 -18.20 1.56 21.53
CA LYS A 54 -19.18 1.38 20.45
C LYS A 54 -18.81 0.11 19.71
N VAL A 55 -19.46 -0.99 20.12
CA VAL A 55 -19.04 -2.34 19.76
C VAL A 55 -19.90 -2.91 18.64
N GLY A 56 -19.24 -3.33 17.56
CA GLY A 56 -19.83 -4.14 16.49
C GLY A 56 -19.30 -5.57 16.48
N TYR A 57 -19.95 -6.44 15.71
CA TYR A 57 -19.47 -7.80 15.49
C TYR A 57 -19.44 -8.16 14.00
N ALA A 58 -18.45 -8.95 13.60
CA ALA A 58 -18.29 -9.47 12.25
C ALA A 58 -18.05 -10.99 12.32
N VAL A 59 -18.87 -11.75 11.61
CA VAL A 59 -18.83 -13.21 11.67
C VAL A 59 -18.77 -13.77 10.25
N GLY A 60 -17.87 -14.71 10.01
CA GLY A 60 -17.71 -15.30 8.68
C GLY A 60 -18.95 -16.07 8.27
N VAL A 61 -19.46 -15.82 7.07
CA VAL A 61 -20.60 -16.55 6.51
C VAL A 61 -20.10 -17.86 5.91
N ALA A 62 -20.68 -19.00 6.32
CA ALA A 62 -20.39 -20.26 5.66
C ALA A 62 -21.01 -20.25 4.25
N SER A 63 -20.31 -20.78 3.25
CA SER A 63 -20.90 -21.09 1.95
C SER A 63 -22.05 -22.07 2.16
N ALA A 64 -23.28 -21.56 2.11
CA ALA A 64 -24.48 -22.39 2.12
C ALA A 64 -24.87 -22.73 0.68
N PRO A 65 -25.39 -23.94 0.42
CA PRO A 65 -25.90 -24.32 -0.91
C PRO A 65 -27.04 -23.37 -1.35
N ASP A 66 -27.20 -23.22 -2.67
CA ASP A 66 -27.93 -22.19 -3.43
C ASP A 66 -29.33 -21.76 -2.93
N ARG A 67 -29.97 -22.51 -2.03
CA ARG A 67 -31.31 -22.25 -1.52
C ARG A 67 -31.37 -21.25 -0.35
N VAL A 68 -30.24 -20.91 0.29
CA VAL A 68 -30.19 -19.97 1.45
C VAL A 68 -29.58 -18.61 1.05
N THR A 69 -29.76 -18.19 -0.20
CA THR A 69 -29.09 -17.00 -0.75
C THR A 69 -29.59 -15.68 -0.16
N SER A 70 -30.85 -15.58 0.28
CA SER A 70 -31.42 -14.33 0.82
C SER A 70 -30.88 -13.98 2.21
N LEU A 71 -30.89 -14.93 3.15
CA LEU A 71 -30.39 -14.74 4.52
C LEU A 71 -28.88 -14.55 4.55
N VAL A 72 -28.13 -15.31 3.73
CA VAL A 72 -26.68 -15.14 3.57
C VAL A 72 -26.36 -13.74 3.02
N LYS A 73 -27.07 -13.28 1.98
CA LYS A 73 -26.90 -11.91 1.46
C LYS A 73 -27.23 -10.84 2.48
N GLN A 74 -28.26 -11.03 3.31
CA GLN A 74 -28.61 -10.10 4.38
C GLN A 74 -27.50 -10.04 5.45
N ASN A 75 -26.93 -11.18 5.85
CA ASN A 75 -25.83 -11.23 6.81
C ASN A 75 -24.56 -10.59 6.25
N MET A 76 -24.24 -10.79 4.97
CA MET A 76 -23.13 -10.09 4.31
C MET A 76 -23.33 -8.57 4.28
N LYS A 77 -24.54 -8.10 3.96
CA LYS A 77 -24.87 -6.66 4.00
C LYS A 77 -24.73 -6.08 5.40
N LYS A 78 -25.15 -6.82 6.44
CA LYS A 78 -24.99 -6.42 7.84
C LYS A 78 -23.51 -6.35 8.22
N GLN A 79 -22.72 -7.34 7.82
CA GLN A 79 -21.28 -7.35 8.06
C GLN A 79 -20.59 -6.16 7.38
N GLU A 80 -20.86 -5.91 6.10
CA GLU A 80 -20.27 -4.77 5.39
C GLU A 80 -20.69 -3.44 6.00
N LYS A 81 -21.94 -3.32 6.48
CA LYS A 81 -22.38 -2.15 7.22
C LYS A 81 -21.54 -1.95 8.49
N VAL A 82 -21.35 -2.98 9.32
CA VAL A 82 -20.53 -2.89 10.53
C VAL A 82 -19.08 -2.50 10.20
N LEU A 83 -18.49 -3.11 9.17
CA LEU A 83 -17.13 -2.77 8.75
C LEU A 83 -17.04 -1.34 8.21
N SER A 84 -18.02 -0.89 7.43
CA SER A 84 -18.10 0.49 6.95
C SER A 84 -18.22 1.48 8.11
N GLN A 85 -19.02 1.17 9.14
CA GLN A 85 -19.15 2.00 10.34
C GLN A 85 -17.85 2.03 11.16
N PHE A 86 -17.12 0.92 11.21
CA PHE A 86 -15.82 0.87 11.84
C PHE A 86 -14.77 1.69 11.08
N ARG A 87 -14.74 1.62 9.74
CA ARG A 87 -13.88 2.49 8.91
C ARG A 87 -14.23 3.97 9.06
N GLY A 88 -15.52 4.29 9.24
CA GLY A 88 -16.02 5.63 9.51
C GLY A 88 -15.83 6.13 10.95
N ALA A 89 -15.19 5.34 11.82
CA ALA A 89 -15.03 5.60 13.25
C ALA A 89 -16.35 5.81 14.03
N GLU A 90 -17.48 5.36 13.50
CA GLU A 90 -18.75 5.27 14.23
C GLU A 90 -18.68 4.17 15.29
N LEU A 91 -18.03 3.05 14.93
CA LEU A 91 -17.67 1.98 15.85
C LEU A 91 -16.18 2.07 16.16
N ASN A 92 -15.79 1.77 17.40
CA ASN A 92 -14.40 1.79 17.83
C ASN A 92 -13.86 0.42 18.24
N LEU A 93 -14.74 -0.58 18.36
CA LEU A 93 -14.36 -1.94 18.69
C LEU A 93 -15.15 -2.92 17.81
N VAL A 94 -14.45 -3.83 17.13
CA VAL A 94 -15.08 -4.91 16.37
C VAL A 94 -14.67 -6.26 16.95
N ILE A 95 -15.66 -7.09 17.25
CA ILE A 95 -15.43 -8.49 17.61
C ILE A 95 -15.55 -9.33 16.34
N ALA A 96 -14.51 -10.06 16.01
CA ALA A 96 -14.43 -10.86 14.79
C ALA A 96 -14.13 -12.32 15.10
N THR A 97 -14.67 -13.23 14.27
CA THR A 97 -14.26 -14.64 14.35
C THR A 97 -12.88 -14.86 13.75
N SER A 98 -12.12 -15.83 14.25
CA SER A 98 -10.78 -16.15 13.73
C SER A 98 -10.74 -16.51 12.24
N VAL A 99 -11.83 -17.05 11.69
CA VAL A 99 -11.97 -17.32 10.25
C VAL A 99 -11.91 -16.05 9.40
N LEU A 100 -12.22 -14.90 9.99
CA LEU A 100 -12.20 -13.60 9.32
C LEU A 100 -10.92 -12.79 9.61
N GLU A 101 -9.90 -13.39 10.24
CA GLU A 101 -8.59 -12.74 10.41
C GLU A 101 -7.97 -12.35 9.06
N GLU A 102 -8.19 -13.21 8.07
CA GLU A 102 -7.85 -12.99 6.67
C GLU A 102 -9.05 -12.38 5.93
N GLY A 103 -8.81 -11.32 5.16
CA GLY A 103 -9.84 -10.70 4.32
C GLY A 103 -10.74 -9.65 5.00
N ILE A 104 -10.71 -9.48 6.33
CA ILE A 104 -11.27 -8.26 6.92
C ILE A 104 -10.38 -7.06 6.57
N ASP A 105 -10.98 -6.10 5.88
CA ASP A 105 -10.41 -4.77 5.63
C ASP A 105 -10.78 -3.83 6.79
N VAL A 106 -9.83 -3.67 7.71
CA VAL A 106 -9.93 -2.82 8.91
C VAL A 106 -8.85 -1.72 8.89
N PRO A 107 -9.15 -0.53 9.45
CA PRO A 107 -8.17 0.54 9.63
C PRO A 107 -6.99 0.10 10.53
N HIS A 108 -5.96 0.94 10.60
CA HIS A 108 -4.85 0.73 11.52
C HIS A 108 -5.35 0.75 12.97
N CYS A 109 -5.35 -0.43 13.60
CA CYS A 109 -5.85 -0.60 14.94
C CYS A 109 -4.73 -0.33 15.95
N ASN A 110 -5.08 0.32 17.06
CA ASN A 110 -4.20 0.51 18.21
C ASN A 110 -4.39 -0.58 19.28
N LEU A 111 -5.44 -1.38 19.19
CA LEU A 111 -5.64 -2.55 20.03
C LEU A 111 -6.01 -3.75 19.16
N VAL A 112 -5.19 -4.80 19.21
CA VAL A 112 -5.56 -6.10 18.65
C VAL A 112 -5.49 -7.14 19.74
N CYS A 113 -6.62 -7.72 20.06
CA CYS A 113 -6.76 -8.68 21.13
C CYS A 113 -7.23 -10.02 20.58
N ARG A 114 -6.57 -11.12 20.96
CA ARG A 114 -7.09 -12.47 20.70
C ARG A 114 -7.59 -13.06 21.99
N TYR A 115 -8.90 -13.32 22.07
CA TYR A 115 -9.50 -14.01 23.22
C TYR A 115 -9.09 -15.49 23.24
N ASN A 116 -8.91 -16.07 22.06
CA ASN A 116 -8.37 -17.41 21.88
C ASN A 116 -6.96 -17.32 21.26
N PRO A 117 -5.95 -17.98 21.85
CA PRO A 117 -4.59 -17.90 21.37
C PRO A 117 -4.45 -18.44 19.94
N ALA A 118 -3.52 -17.89 19.18
CA ALA A 118 -3.24 -18.34 17.81
C ALA A 118 -2.79 -19.81 17.81
N THR A 119 -3.39 -20.61 16.91
CA THR A 119 -3.04 -22.02 16.73
C THR A 119 -1.90 -22.20 15.74
N THR A 120 -1.83 -21.34 14.71
CA THR A 120 -0.76 -21.38 13.71
C THR A 120 0.05 -20.09 13.68
N TYR A 121 1.27 -20.16 13.15
CA TYR A 121 2.12 -18.98 12.94
C TYR A 121 1.49 -17.98 11.98
N ARG A 122 0.75 -18.46 10.97
CA ARG A 122 0.04 -17.61 10.01
C ARG A 122 -0.98 -16.73 10.73
N ASP A 123 -1.83 -17.32 11.56
CA ASP A 123 -2.85 -16.59 12.32
C ASP A 123 -2.20 -15.55 13.24
N TYR A 124 -1.10 -15.93 13.91
CA TYR A 124 -0.31 -15.03 14.75
C TYR A 124 0.19 -13.80 13.98
N VAL A 125 0.80 -13.99 12.80
CA VAL A 125 1.33 -12.88 11.99
C VAL A 125 0.21 -12.04 11.37
N GLN A 126 -0.86 -12.66 10.87
CA GLN A 126 -1.98 -11.94 10.25
C GLN A 126 -2.70 -11.04 11.25
N SER A 127 -2.99 -11.57 12.45
CA SER A 127 -3.62 -10.79 13.52
C SER A 127 -2.69 -9.71 14.07
N LYS A 128 -1.42 -10.02 14.36
CA LYS A 128 -0.41 -9.03 14.76
C LYS A 128 -0.24 -7.93 13.71
N GLY A 129 -0.31 -8.27 12.42
CA GLY A 129 -0.21 -7.33 11.31
C GLY A 129 -1.37 -6.33 11.19
N ARG A 130 -2.43 -6.46 12.01
CA ARG A 130 -3.51 -5.46 12.13
C ARG A 130 -3.19 -4.36 13.16
N ALA A 131 -2.32 -4.65 14.12
CA ALA A 131 -1.76 -3.70 15.06
C ALA A 131 -0.62 -2.93 14.39
N ARG A 132 -0.97 -1.92 13.58
CA ARG A 132 -0.01 -1.15 12.77
C ARG A 132 0.34 0.22 13.34
N ASP A 133 -0.38 0.67 14.36
CA ASP A 133 0.00 1.88 15.09
C ASP A 133 1.33 1.62 15.83
N PRO A 134 2.32 2.52 15.77
CA PRO A 134 3.59 2.36 16.49
C PRO A 134 3.45 2.04 17.98
N GLU A 135 2.36 2.50 18.60
CA GLU A 135 2.03 2.24 20.00
C GLU A 135 0.81 1.32 20.15
N ALA A 136 0.61 0.41 19.19
CA ALA A 136 -0.47 -0.56 19.25
C ALA A 136 -0.18 -1.69 20.25
N ASP A 137 -1.18 -2.04 21.06
CA ASP A 137 -1.13 -3.22 21.92
C ASP A 137 -1.61 -4.46 21.15
N TYR A 138 -0.77 -5.49 21.12
CA TYR A 138 -1.15 -6.83 20.66
C TYR A 138 -1.25 -7.78 21.85
N VAL A 139 -2.48 -8.10 22.25
CA VAL A 139 -2.78 -8.85 23.49
C VAL A 139 -3.30 -10.25 23.17
N LEU A 140 -2.75 -11.24 23.84
CA LEU A 140 -3.14 -12.65 23.71
C LEU A 140 -3.68 -13.14 25.06
N PHE A 141 -4.95 -13.53 25.10
CA PHE A 141 -5.50 -14.22 26.24
C PHE A 141 -5.08 -15.69 26.21
N CYS A 142 -4.61 -16.18 27.37
CA CYS A 142 -4.31 -17.58 27.61
C CYS A 142 -4.88 -17.98 28.96
N GLU A 143 -5.21 -19.26 29.11
CA GLU A 143 -5.62 -19.80 30.40
C GLU A 143 -4.44 -19.81 31.38
N GLU A 144 -4.74 -19.58 32.66
CA GLU A 144 -3.73 -19.60 33.70
C GLU A 144 -3.24 -21.04 33.90
N GLY A 145 -1.95 -21.28 33.65
CA GLY A 145 -1.34 -22.61 33.72
C GLY A 145 -1.15 -23.32 32.39
N ASP A 146 -1.66 -22.80 31.27
CA ASP A 146 -1.43 -23.38 29.94
C ASP A 146 -0.01 -23.09 29.43
N LYS A 147 0.93 -23.99 29.78
CA LYS A 147 2.34 -23.92 29.37
C LYS A 147 2.49 -24.14 27.87
N ASN A 148 1.73 -25.06 27.28
CA ASN A 148 1.82 -25.41 25.86
C ASN A 148 1.53 -24.21 24.97
N THR A 149 0.48 -23.44 25.30
CA THR A 149 0.18 -22.21 24.56
C THR A 149 1.28 -21.17 24.73
N LYS A 150 1.82 -20.99 25.95
CA LYS A 150 2.92 -20.03 26.18
C LYS A 150 4.17 -20.38 25.39
N GLU A 151 4.57 -21.66 25.39
CA GLU A 151 5.70 -22.16 24.61
C GLU A 151 5.48 -21.96 23.11
N ARG A 152 4.28 -22.27 22.61
CA ARG A 152 3.92 -22.05 21.19
C ARG A 152 4.00 -20.58 20.80
N ILE A 153 3.52 -19.66 21.64
CA ILE A 153 3.61 -18.22 21.37
C ILE A 153 5.06 -17.71 21.44
N ASN A 154 5.88 -18.25 22.35
CA ASN A 154 7.31 -17.93 22.40
C ASN A 154 8.02 -18.41 21.13
N TYR A 155 7.74 -19.62 20.67
CA TYR A 155 8.24 -20.13 19.40
C TYR A 155 7.84 -19.22 18.22
N PHE A 156 6.59 -18.76 18.16
CA PHE A 156 6.18 -17.80 17.11
C PHE A 156 6.92 -16.46 17.19
N ARG A 157 7.26 -15.99 18.39
CA ARG A 157 8.07 -14.77 18.59
C ARG A 157 9.49 -14.97 18.06
N GLU A 158 10.12 -16.09 18.38
CA GLU A 158 11.46 -16.43 17.88
C GLU A 158 11.52 -16.51 16.36
N VAL A 159 10.50 -17.14 15.74
CA VAL A 159 10.39 -17.20 14.28
C VAL A 159 10.24 -15.80 13.67
N ASP A 160 9.40 -14.93 14.25
CA ASP A 160 9.22 -13.54 13.80
C ASP A 160 10.53 -12.73 13.91
N GLU A 161 11.26 -12.85 15.01
CA GLU A 161 12.56 -12.20 15.20
C GLU A 161 13.60 -12.70 14.21
N ARG A 162 13.68 -14.01 13.99
CA ARG A 162 14.60 -14.61 13.00
C ARG A 162 14.27 -14.16 11.59
N LEU A 163 12.99 -14.13 11.21
CA LEU A 163 12.57 -13.64 9.90
C LEU A 163 12.86 -12.15 9.72
N LYS A 164 12.65 -11.33 10.75
CA LYS A 164 13.02 -9.92 10.74
C LYS A 164 14.53 -9.71 10.59
N ALA A 165 15.34 -10.51 11.28
CA ALA A 165 16.79 -10.49 11.14
C ALA A 165 17.21 -10.85 9.70
N MET A 166 16.66 -11.93 9.14
CA MET A 166 16.92 -12.34 7.76
C MET A 166 16.47 -11.30 6.72
N CYS A 167 15.36 -10.60 6.97
CA CYS A 167 14.88 -9.53 6.08
C CYS A 167 15.75 -8.27 6.16
N LYS A 168 16.26 -7.90 7.34
CA LYS A 168 17.27 -6.85 7.49
C LYS A 168 18.56 -7.25 6.77
N ASP A 169 18.93 -8.52 6.83
CA ASP A 169 20.11 -9.06 6.15
C ASP A 169 19.93 -9.15 4.61
N ARG A 170 18.69 -9.30 4.10
CA ARG A 170 18.41 -9.10 2.66
C ARG A 170 18.51 -7.64 2.22
N GLY A 171 18.28 -6.69 3.12
CA GLY A 171 18.69 -5.30 2.93
C GLY A 171 20.22 -5.17 2.80
N LEU A 172 20.98 -5.99 3.53
CA LEU A 172 22.43 -6.11 3.43
C LEU A 172 22.90 -6.90 2.20
N TYR A 173 22.11 -7.79 1.59
CA TYR A 173 22.48 -8.36 0.29
C TYR A 173 22.29 -7.38 -0.87
N ARG A 174 21.42 -6.37 -0.73
CA ARG A 174 21.44 -5.18 -1.60
C ARG A 174 22.53 -4.19 -1.18
N ALA A 175 22.70 -3.94 0.12
CA ALA A 175 23.66 -2.96 0.63
C ALA A 175 25.13 -3.42 0.59
N LYS A 176 25.42 -4.73 0.53
CA LYS A 176 26.79 -5.26 0.32
C LYS A 176 27.26 -5.06 -1.12
N GLU A 177 26.36 -4.87 -2.09
CA GLU A 177 26.74 -4.32 -3.41
C GLU A 177 26.91 -2.78 -3.36
N ASP A 178 26.27 -2.09 -2.40
CA ASP A 178 26.37 -0.64 -2.21
C ASP A 178 27.57 -0.20 -1.33
N GLU A 179 28.27 -1.11 -0.64
CA GLU A 179 29.50 -0.83 0.12
C GLU A 179 30.77 -0.67 -0.77
N CYS A 180 30.61 -0.36 -2.05
CA CYS A 180 31.74 0.13 -2.84
C CYS A 180 31.83 1.65 -2.66
N TYR A 181 32.74 2.07 -1.78
CA TYR A 181 33.29 3.42 -1.57
C TYR A 181 32.57 4.59 -2.26
N ASN A 182 32.20 5.60 -1.45
CA ASN A 182 32.03 6.99 -1.90
C ASN A 182 33.36 7.50 -2.49
N GLU A 183 33.76 7.02 -3.65
CA GLU A 183 34.71 7.75 -4.48
C GLU A 183 33.98 9.05 -4.89
N PRO A 184 34.56 10.22 -4.63
CA PRO A 184 34.02 11.48 -5.13
C PRO A 184 34.15 11.46 -6.66
N THR A 185 33.17 10.88 -7.34
CA THR A 185 33.14 10.88 -8.80
C THR A 185 32.68 12.25 -9.27
N SER A 186 33.52 12.91 -10.08
CA SER A 186 33.38 14.29 -10.53
C SER A 186 32.17 14.57 -11.44
N GLU A 187 31.39 13.55 -11.78
CA GLU A 187 30.24 13.68 -12.68
C GLU A 187 28.97 14.08 -11.91
N VAL A 188 28.65 15.37 -12.00
CA VAL A 188 27.46 15.98 -11.42
C VAL A 188 26.71 16.67 -12.54
N LEU A 189 25.41 16.39 -12.67
CA LEU A 189 24.54 17.17 -13.56
C LEU A 189 24.15 18.47 -12.83
N ILE A 190 24.48 19.62 -13.39
CA ILE A 190 24.17 20.94 -12.83
C ILE A 190 23.08 21.59 -13.69
N SER A 191 21.96 21.97 -13.07
CA SER A 191 20.89 22.70 -13.75
C SER A 191 21.23 24.18 -13.89
N LYS A 192 20.46 24.90 -14.71
CA LYS A 192 20.57 26.37 -14.84
C LYS A 192 20.33 27.12 -13.52
N SER A 193 19.62 26.53 -12.56
CA SER A 193 19.39 27.11 -11.22
C SER A 193 20.51 26.80 -10.21
N GLY A 194 21.50 26.00 -10.59
CA GLY A 194 22.58 25.56 -9.70
C GLY A 194 22.26 24.32 -8.86
N ALA A 195 21.10 23.66 -9.08
CA ALA A 195 20.83 22.37 -8.47
C ALA A 195 21.79 21.29 -9.02
N ARG A 196 22.09 20.27 -8.21
CA ARG A 196 23.09 19.24 -8.54
C ARG A 196 22.52 17.84 -8.34
N ILE A 197 22.60 16.98 -9.37
CA ILE A 197 22.39 15.53 -9.23
C ILE A 197 23.74 14.84 -9.15
N THR A 198 23.94 14.07 -8.07
CA THR A 198 25.05 13.13 -7.94
C THR A 198 24.66 11.75 -8.46
N LEU A 199 25.64 10.89 -8.75
CA LEU A 199 25.43 9.51 -9.19
C LEU A 199 24.53 8.69 -8.25
N ASN A 200 24.58 8.95 -6.95
CA ASN A 200 23.76 8.24 -5.98
C ASN A 200 22.28 8.65 -6.07
N MET A 201 22.00 9.89 -6.46
CA MET A 201 20.65 10.43 -6.57
C MET A 201 19.99 10.14 -7.92
N SER A 202 20.76 9.76 -8.95
CA SER A 202 20.26 9.64 -10.33
C SER A 202 19.15 8.59 -10.44
N ILE A 203 19.27 7.45 -9.76
CA ILE A 203 18.28 6.38 -9.77
C ILE A 203 16.95 6.86 -9.16
N ASP A 204 17.03 7.52 -8.00
CA ASP A 204 15.84 7.98 -7.27
C ASP A 204 15.07 9.05 -8.05
N VAL A 205 15.78 9.96 -8.72
CA VAL A 205 15.15 10.99 -9.55
C VAL A 205 14.33 10.36 -10.69
N VAL A 206 14.90 9.39 -11.39
CA VAL A 206 14.21 8.68 -12.49
C VAL A 206 13.02 7.87 -11.95
N HIS A 207 13.18 7.17 -10.83
CA HIS A 207 12.10 6.39 -10.22
C HIS A 207 10.94 7.29 -9.76
N ASN A 208 11.25 8.40 -9.11
CA ASN A 208 10.26 9.39 -8.69
C ASN A 208 9.55 10.06 -9.87
N PHE A 209 10.26 10.25 -10.98
CA PHE A 209 9.67 10.72 -12.24
C PHE A 209 8.68 9.68 -12.79
N CYS A 210 9.10 8.42 -12.95
CA CYS A 210 8.25 7.35 -13.47
C CYS A 210 7.00 7.10 -12.62
N ALA A 211 7.11 7.21 -11.30
CA ALA A 211 5.99 7.06 -10.37
C ALA A 211 4.91 8.16 -10.53
N LYS A 212 5.26 9.32 -11.07
CA LYS A 212 4.35 10.46 -11.27
C LYS A 212 3.80 10.56 -12.69
N LEU A 213 4.22 9.67 -13.59
CA LEU A 213 3.64 9.58 -14.92
C LEU A 213 2.20 9.10 -14.83
N PRO A 214 1.31 9.57 -15.73
CA PRO A 214 -0.06 9.09 -15.79
C PRO A 214 -0.04 7.58 -16.10
N SER A 215 -0.55 6.79 -15.16
CA SER A 215 -0.64 5.34 -15.29
C SER A 215 -2.08 4.86 -15.06
N ASP A 216 -2.41 3.70 -15.62
CA ASP A 216 -3.72 3.08 -15.37
C ASP A 216 -3.81 2.63 -13.90
N SER A 217 -5.05 2.49 -13.43
CA SER A 217 -5.48 2.10 -12.08
C SER A 217 -4.84 0.79 -11.59
N PHE A 218 -4.26 0.01 -12.50
CA PHE A 218 -3.63 -1.29 -12.24
C PHE A 218 -2.11 -1.32 -12.54
N GLY A 219 -1.51 -0.25 -13.08
CA GLY A 219 -0.10 -0.25 -13.52
C GLY A 219 0.76 0.78 -12.81
N GLN A 220 1.86 0.36 -12.17
CA GLN A 220 2.95 1.26 -11.76
C GLN A 220 4.00 1.30 -12.88
N LEU A 221 4.23 2.48 -13.46
CA LEU A 221 5.27 2.66 -14.47
C LEU A 221 6.64 2.72 -13.79
N ARG A 222 7.56 1.85 -14.23
CA ARG A 222 8.94 1.80 -13.73
C ARG A 222 9.92 1.67 -14.89
N PRO A 223 11.13 2.23 -14.77
CA PRO A 223 12.18 1.97 -15.74
C PRO A 223 12.64 0.51 -15.63
N VAL A 224 13.03 -0.07 -16.76
CA VAL A 224 13.63 -1.41 -16.82
C VAL A 224 15.08 -1.22 -17.22
N ASP A 225 16.02 -1.74 -16.43
CA ASP A 225 17.44 -1.68 -16.73
C ASP A 225 18.03 -3.07 -16.98
N GLU A 226 18.78 -3.18 -18.07
CA GLU A 226 19.53 -4.37 -18.48
C GLU A 226 21.02 -4.02 -18.61
N TYR A 227 21.90 -5.00 -18.53
CA TYR A 227 23.33 -4.76 -18.65
C TYR A 227 24.02 -5.78 -19.55
N ASP A 228 25.02 -5.29 -20.27
CA ASP A 228 25.91 -6.07 -21.11
C ASP A 228 27.29 -6.16 -20.46
N ILE A 229 27.97 -7.30 -20.67
CA ILE A 229 29.32 -7.55 -20.17
C ILE A 229 30.28 -7.51 -21.35
N GLY A 230 31.23 -6.59 -21.30
CA GLY A 230 32.34 -6.49 -22.23
C GLY A 230 33.66 -6.84 -21.54
N ALA A 231 34.73 -6.88 -22.34
CA ALA A 231 36.09 -6.99 -21.85
C ALA A 231 36.93 -5.86 -22.47
N ASP A 232 37.78 -5.24 -21.65
CA ASP A 232 38.78 -4.27 -22.13
C ASP A 232 39.94 -4.98 -22.85
N MET A 233 40.83 -4.24 -23.52
CA MET A 233 42.07 -4.78 -24.14
C MET A 233 42.93 -5.57 -23.14
N LEU A 234 42.82 -5.26 -21.84
CA LEU A 234 43.51 -5.93 -20.73
C LEU A 234 42.71 -7.12 -20.15
N SER A 235 41.65 -7.58 -20.82
CA SER A 235 40.75 -8.65 -20.36
C SER A 235 40.01 -8.35 -19.05
N ASN A 236 39.95 -7.07 -18.64
CA ASN A 236 39.16 -6.63 -17.49
C ASN A 236 37.67 -6.60 -17.85
N LYS A 237 36.82 -7.10 -16.95
CA LYS A 237 35.37 -7.07 -17.13
C LYS A 237 34.85 -5.63 -17.08
N LEU A 238 34.13 -5.24 -18.12
CA LEU A 238 33.42 -3.96 -18.21
C LEU A 238 31.91 -4.22 -18.25
N PHE A 239 31.15 -3.32 -17.66
CA PHE A 239 29.70 -3.36 -17.61
C PHE A 239 29.14 -2.12 -18.29
N GLN A 240 28.15 -2.29 -19.15
CA GLN A 240 27.37 -1.22 -19.74
C GLN A 240 25.90 -1.45 -19.39
N TYR A 241 25.25 -0.43 -18.84
CA TYR A 241 23.83 -0.48 -18.53
C TYR A 241 23.02 0.23 -19.59
N THR A 242 21.87 -0.36 -19.92
CA THR A 242 20.87 0.26 -20.76
C THR A 242 19.56 0.38 -20.01
N VAL A 243 19.03 1.60 -19.92
CA VAL A 243 17.79 1.92 -19.22
C VAL A 243 16.69 2.16 -20.24
N GLN A 244 15.63 1.36 -20.18
CA GLN A 244 14.43 1.52 -20.98
C GLN A 244 13.36 2.24 -20.17
N MET A 245 12.99 3.43 -20.62
CA MET A 245 11.95 4.24 -19.99
C MET A 245 10.55 3.84 -20.48
N PRO A 246 9.51 4.03 -19.66
CA PRO A 246 8.12 3.88 -20.10
C PRO A 246 7.79 4.81 -21.27
N ILE A 247 6.94 4.37 -22.20
CA ILE A 247 6.54 5.14 -23.39
C ILE A 247 6.02 6.55 -23.01
N ASN A 248 5.31 6.64 -21.88
CA ASN A 248 4.72 7.89 -21.37
C ASN A 248 5.76 8.93 -20.95
N SER A 249 7.03 8.55 -20.78
CA SER A 249 8.10 9.46 -20.36
C SER A 249 8.58 10.40 -21.48
N GLY A 250 8.35 10.04 -22.75
CA GLY A 250 8.94 10.75 -23.91
C GLY A 250 10.46 10.55 -24.06
N VAL A 251 11.06 9.70 -23.24
CA VAL A 251 12.43 9.19 -23.36
C VAL A 251 12.35 7.72 -23.72
N GLY A 252 13.21 7.28 -24.62
CA GLY A 252 13.22 5.91 -25.11
C GLY A 252 14.17 5.03 -24.31
N LYS A 253 15.05 4.35 -25.05
CA LYS A 253 16.13 3.53 -24.51
C LYS A 253 17.39 4.39 -24.42
N VAL A 254 18.01 4.46 -23.24
CA VAL A 254 19.23 5.26 -22.98
C VAL A 254 20.36 4.32 -22.56
N VAL A 255 21.49 4.42 -23.24
CA VAL A 255 22.66 3.57 -23.01
C VAL A 255 23.72 4.37 -22.25
N GLY A 256 24.18 3.83 -21.11
CA GLY A 256 25.24 4.44 -20.32
C GLY A 256 26.65 4.10 -20.82
N PRO A 257 27.69 4.79 -20.30
CA PRO A 257 29.07 4.48 -20.60
C PRO A 257 29.51 3.15 -19.97
N TRP A 258 30.56 2.55 -20.55
CA TRP A 258 31.22 1.37 -19.99
C TRP A 258 31.94 1.71 -18.69
N ASN A 259 31.84 0.84 -17.68
CA ASN A 259 32.60 0.99 -16.44
C ASN A 259 33.03 -0.37 -15.87
N SER A 260 34.16 -0.42 -15.18
CA SER A 260 34.66 -1.63 -14.51
C SER A 260 33.80 -2.04 -13.32
N LYS A 261 33.16 -1.07 -12.64
CA LYS A 261 32.26 -1.32 -11.51
C LYS A 261 30.80 -1.36 -12.00
N ARG A 262 30.12 -2.49 -11.74
CA ARG A 262 28.72 -2.71 -12.13
C ARG A 262 27.77 -1.63 -11.61
N MET A 263 27.84 -1.30 -10.32
CA MET A 263 26.94 -0.31 -9.70
C MET A 263 27.21 1.10 -10.18
N THR A 264 28.47 1.45 -10.43
CA THR A 264 28.84 2.75 -11.01
C THR A 264 28.35 2.86 -12.45
N ALA A 265 28.49 1.80 -13.27
CA ALA A 265 27.92 1.74 -14.62
C ALA A 265 26.40 1.98 -14.62
N LYS A 266 25.68 1.34 -13.67
CA LYS A 266 24.25 1.56 -13.51
C LYS A 266 23.94 3.02 -13.17
N LYS A 267 24.58 3.59 -12.15
CA LYS A 267 24.35 4.98 -11.72
C LYS A 267 24.64 5.99 -12.84
N LEU A 268 25.68 5.74 -13.65
CA LEU A 268 26.03 6.54 -14.83
C LEU A 268 24.95 6.49 -15.91
N ALA A 269 24.43 5.30 -16.23
CA ALA A 269 23.33 5.17 -17.18
C ALA A 269 22.07 5.94 -16.73
N TYR A 270 21.74 5.88 -15.44
CA TYR A 270 20.63 6.66 -14.88
C TYR A 270 20.91 8.17 -14.85
N LEU A 271 22.17 8.60 -14.71
CA LEU A 271 22.54 10.01 -14.84
C LEU A 271 22.33 10.53 -16.26
N GLU A 272 22.64 9.71 -17.27
CA GLU A 272 22.37 10.02 -18.68
C GLU A 272 20.87 10.19 -18.94
N VAL A 273 20.04 9.32 -18.35
CA VAL A 273 18.57 9.45 -18.40
C VAL A 273 18.11 10.78 -17.78
N CYS A 274 18.68 11.18 -16.63
CA CYS A 274 18.38 12.48 -16.02
C CYS A 274 18.76 13.65 -16.93
N ARG A 275 19.87 13.55 -17.66
CA ARG A 275 20.30 14.56 -18.64
C ARG A 275 19.30 14.67 -19.78
N GLU A 276 18.90 13.56 -20.39
CA GLU A 276 17.92 13.57 -21.48
C GLU A 276 16.55 14.08 -21.04
N LEU A 277 16.11 13.73 -19.82
CA LEU A 277 14.87 14.25 -19.23
C LEU A 277 14.93 15.76 -18.98
N TYR A 278 16.09 16.29 -18.60
CA TYR A 278 16.31 17.72 -18.39
C TYR A 278 16.35 18.48 -19.72
N GLU A 279 17.07 17.98 -20.72
CA GLU A 279 17.14 18.58 -22.07
C GLU A 279 15.77 18.65 -22.75
N LYS A 280 14.95 17.61 -22.57
CA LYS A 280 13.56 17.57 -23.07
C LYS A 280 12.58 18.40 -22.23
N GLY A 281 13.03 19.08 -21.18
CA GLY A 281 12.19 19.90 -20.30
C GLY A 281 11.13 19.11 -19.53
N ARG A 282 11.31 17.78 -19.38
CA ARG A 282 10.37 16.92 -18.65
C ARG A 282 10.55 17.01 -17.14
N ILE A 283 11.71 17.46 -16.69
CA ILE A 283 12.04 17.71 -15.29
C ILE A 283 12.42 19.19 -15.15
N ASN A 284 12.03 19.83 -14.03
CA ASN A 284 12.36 21.23 -13.77
C ASN A 284 13.81 21.44 -13.28
N ASP A 285 14.25 22.69 -13.13
CA ASP A 285 15.61 23.02 -12.70
C ASP A 285 15.99 22.50 -11.30
N ASN A 286 15.03 22.08 -10.48
CA ASN A 286 15.28 21.44 -9.17
C ASN A 286 15.22 19.90 -9.25
N PHE A 287 15.24 19.35 -10.45
CA PHE A 287 15.17 17.92 -10.73
C PHE A 287 13.90 17.22 -10.23
N VAL A 288 12.82 17.99 -10.11
CA VAL A 288 11.50 17.49 -9.72
C VAL A 288 10.59 17.41 -10.95
N PRO A 289 9.87 16.30 -11.15
CA PRO A 289 8.82 16.23 -12.16
C PRO A 289 7.78 17.34 -11.96
N PRO A 290 7.30 17.98 -13.04
CA PRO A 290 6.26 18.99 -12.96
C PRO A 290 4.97 18.42 -12.35
N LYS A 291 4.11 19.30 -11.83
CA LYS A 291 2.78 18.91 -11.33
C LYS A 291 2.03 18.12 -12.43
N LEU A 292 1.28 17.10 -12.02
CA LEU A 292 0.56 16.19 -12.92
C LEU A 292 -0.30 16.94 -13.95
N GLU A 293 -0.91 18.07 -13.58
CA GLU A 293 -1.68 18.94 -14.47
C GLU A 293 -0.87 19.49 -15.65
N LYS A 294 0.39 19.91 -15.42
CA LYS A 294 1.29 20.38 -16.48
C LYS A 294 1.77 19.24 -17.37
N LEU A 295 2.01 18.06 -16.78
CA LEU A 295 2.36 16.84 -17.54
C LEU A 295 1.21 16.44 -18.47
N LEU A 296 -0.01 16.39 -17.95
CA LEU A 296 -1.22 16.08 -18.72
C LEU A 296 -1.44 17.11 -19.83
N LYS A 297 -1.31 18.41 -19.53
CA LYS A 297 -1.42 19.47 -20.54
C LYS A 297 -0.42 19.30 -21.69
N SER A 298 0.86 19.06 -21.37
CA SER A 298 1.89 18.81 -22.40
C SER A 298 1.63 17.53 -23.21
N TYR A 299 1.03 16.51 -22.59
CA TYR A 299 0.69 15.25 -23.23
C TYR A 299 -0.50 15.39 -24.19
N TYR A 300 -1.55 16.10 -23.77
CA TYR A 300 -2.70 16.39 -24.62
C TYR A 300 -2.35 17.34 -25.77
N GLU A 301 -1.50 18.35 -25.53
CA GLU A 301 -0.96 19.23 -26.57
C GLU A 301 -0.13 18.46 -27.61
N GLN A 302 0.73 17.52 -27.18
CA GLN A 302 1.49 16.66 -28.09
C GLN A 302 0.61 15.71 -28.92
N LEU A 303 -0.56 15.35 -28.41
CA LEU A 303 -1.53 14.50 -29.10
C LEU A 303 -2.59 15.29 -29.90
N GLY A 304 -2.54 16.63 -29.88
CA GLY A 304 -3.52 17.49 -30.54
C GLY A 304 -4.94 17.40 -29.96
N LEU A 305 -5.07 16.99 -28.69
CA LEU A 305 -6.35 16.80 -28.02
C LEU A 305 -6.71 18.02 -27.15
N PRO A 306 -7.99 18.46 -27.13
CA PRO A 306 -8.40 19.58 -26.30
C PRO A 306 -8.17 19.29 -24.81
N ILE A 307 -7.59 20.27 -24.12
CA ILE A 307 -7.19 20.20 -22.71
C ILE A 307 -8.46 20.18 -21.85
N GLY A 308 -8.93 19.00 -21.48
CA GLY A 308 -10.13 18.85 -20.66
C GLY A 308 -9.79 18.57 -19.20
N TYR A 309 -9.63 19.60 -18.37
CA TYR A 309 -9.76 19.46 -16.91
C TYR A 309 -10.32 20.73 -16.26
N GLY A 310 -11.45 20.57 -15.56
CA GLY A 310 -12.04 21.55 -14.66
C GLY A 310 -13.56 21.63 -14.80
N ASP A 311 -14.28 21.19 -13.77
CA ASP A 311 -15.74 21.30 -13.66
C ASP A 311 -16.22 22.76 -13.84
N GLU A 312 -16.91 23.05 -14.95
CA GLU A 312 -18.16 23.82 -15.03
C GLU A 312 -18.52 24.11 -16.51
N LYS A 313 -19.77 23.79 -16.86
CA LYS A 313 -20.49 24.09 -18.12
C LYS A 313 -19.93 23.51 -19.42
N VAL A 314 -20.56 22.40 -19.82
CA VAL A 314 -20.52 21.84 -21.16
C VAL A 314 -21.30 22.75 -22.11
N GLU A 315 -20.62 23.44 -23.03
CA GLU A 315 -21.21 23.77 -24.34
C GLU A 315 -20.82 22.67 -25.32
N VAL A 316 -21.83 21.98 -25.84
CA VAL A 316 -21.69 20.95 -26.87
C VAL A 316 -21.51 21.67 -28.20
N VAL A 317 -20.29 21.78 -28.69
CA VAL A 317 -20.08 22.02 -30.13
C VAL A 317 -20.12 20.66 -30.81
N VAL A 318 -21.19 20.43 -31.55
CA VAL A 318 -21.35 19.25 -32.42
C VAL A 318 -20.31 19.38 -33.54
N VAL A 319 -19.38 18.43 -33.60
CA VAL A 319 -18.49 18.27 -34.77
C VAL A 319 -18.75 16.89 -35.36
N ASP A 320 -19.08 16.88 -36.65
CA ASP A 320 -19.55 15.74 -37.45
C ASP A 320 -18.78 14.42 -37.22
N GLU A 321 -19.54 13.35 -37.03
CA GLU A 321 -19.10 12.00 -36.62
C GLU A 321 -18.26 11.22 -37.65
N LYS A 322 -17.73 11.85 -38.70
CA LYS A 322 -17.13 11.09 -39.83
C LYS A 322 -15.66 10.70 -39.69
N ASN A 323 -14.92 11.15 -38.66
CA ASN A 323 -13.46 10.93 -38.60
C ASN A 323 -12.84 10.51 -37.26
N VAL A 324 -13.62 10.06 -36.26
CA VAL A 324 -13.03 9.65 -34.96
C VAL A 324 -12.87 8.12 -34.89
N LYS A 325 -11.62 7.64 -35.02
CA LYS A 325 -11.27 6.26 -34.65
C LYS A 325 -11.37 6.10 -33.12
N LEU A 326 -12.36 5.34 -32.66
CA LEU A 326 -12.51 4.96 -31.25
C LEU A 326 -11.41 3.96 -30.84
N ILE A 327 -10.72 4.21 -29.73
CA ILE A 327 -9.70 3.30 -29.16
C ILE A 327 -10.11 2.87 -27.73
N PRO A 328 -9.92 1.60 -27.33
CA PRO A 328 -10.28 1.11 -26.00
C PRO A 328 -9.40 1.72 -24.90
N GLY A 329 -10.00 2.08 -23.76
CA GLY A 329 -9.26 2.48 -22.54
C GLY A 329 -9.62 3.85 -21.95
N THR A 330 -10.47 4.65 -22.60
CA THR A 330 -10.92 5.93 -22.01
C THR A 330 -11.98 5.72 -20.93
N ARG A 331 -11.82 6.39 -19.78
CA ARG A 331 -12.71 6.38 -18.59
C ARG A 331 -14.15 6.90 -18.82
N ARG A 332 -14.56 7.17 -20.06
CA ARG A 332 -15.93 7.56 -20.42
C ARG A 332 -16.62 6.45 -21.19
N ARG A 333 -16.90 5.33 -20.52
CA ARG A 333 -17.85 4.33 -21.01
C ARG A 333 -19.19 4.55 -20.31
N ARG A 334 -20.04 5.43 -20.84
CA ARG A 334 -21.49 5.38 -20.54
C ARG A 334 -22.13 4.52 -21.63
N GLN A 335 -22.28 3.23 -21.38
CA GLN A 335 -23.14 2.38 -22.20
C GLN A 335 -24.60 2.74 -21.88
N LYS A 336 -25.28 3.44 -22.80
CA LYS A 336 -26.74 3.51 -22.80
C LYS A 336 -27.25 2.28 -23.56
N TYR A 337 -28.02 1.44 -22.90
CA TYR A 337 -28.83 0.43 -23.58
C TYR A 337 -30.18 1.06 -23.90
N ILE A 338 -30.52 1.18 -25.18
CA ILE A 338 -31.90 1.44 -25.61
C ILE A 338 -32.56 0.08 -25.71
N LYS A 339 -33.57 -0.16 -24.86
CA LYS A 339 -34.39 -1.36 -24.91
C LYS A 339 -35.57 -1.05 -25.82
N GLU A 340 -35.52 -1.50 -27.07
CA GLU A 340 -36.71 -1.52 -27.93
C GLU A 340 -37.60 -2.66 -27.46
N ILE A 341 -38.83 -2.31 -27.08
CA ILE A 341 -39.90 -3.27 -26.80
C ILE A 341 -40.59 -3.49 -28.14
N HIS A 342 -40.44 -4.70 -28.70
CA HIS A 342 -41.26 -5.18 -29.79
C HIS A 342 -42.53 -5.84 -29.26
#